data_AF-A0A2V8HZ25-F1
#
_entry.id   AF-A0A2V8HZ25-F1
#
_cell.length_a   1.000
_cell.length_b   1.000
_cell.length_c   1.000
_cell.angle_alpha   90.00
_cell.angle_beta   90.00
_cell.angle_gamma   90.00
#
_symmetry.space_group_name_H-M   'P 1'
#
loop_
_entity.id
_entity.type
_entity.pdbx_description
1 polymer ?
#
loop_
_entity_poly.entity_id
_entity_poly.type
_entity_poly.pdbx_seq_one_letter_code
_entity_poly.pdbx_strand_id
1 'polypeptide(L)'
;MKKSSRRNLILNQARLLYALGRYDDALDRINRESEIGGGSNSDGRFLLLKGEITFRKAMKNYRESIKKDSRLLEEALHAAEDSLRDSLRLNPNDWDAKYDFEYVNFVRNLMNHDQQGKIKILMENVRVEQQRPPALPADLSP
;
A
#
# COMPACT_ATOMS: atom_id res chain seq x y z
N MET A 1 -15.43 15.20 -19.27
CA MET A 1 -14.50 15.38 -18.13
C MET A 1 -13.07 15.41 -18.64
N LYS A 2 -12.23 16.40 -18.26
CA LYS A 2 -10.81 16.46 -18.66
C LYS A 2 -10.05 15.26 -18.10
N LYS A 3 -9.11 14.66 -18.88
CA LYS A 3 -8.32 13.47 -18.49
C LYS A 3 -7.64 13.59 -17.12
N SER A 4 -7.16 14.79 -16.77
CA SER A 4 -6.56 15.08 -15.45
C SER A 4 -7.57 14.97 -14.29
N SER A 5 -8.77 15.52 -14.45
CA SER A 5 -9.83 15.47 -13.44
C SER A 5 -10.29 14.03 -13.15
N ARG A 6 -10.37 13.19 -14.20
CA ARG A 6 -10.69 11.76 -14.05
C ARG A 6 -9.64 11.02 -13.22
N ARG A 7 -8.37 11.21 -13.55
CA ARG A 7 -7.25 10.55 -12.86
C ARG A 7 -7.22 10.94 -11.39
N ASN A 8 -7.36 12.22 -11.08
CA ASN A 8 -7.41 12.68 -9.69
C ASN A 8 -8.61 12.09 -8.93
N LEU A 9 -9.79 11.99 -9.57
CA LEU A 9 -10.95 11.35 -8.95
C LEU A 9 -10.69 9.86 -8.62
N ILE A 10 -10.14 9.10 -9.57
CA ILE A 10 -9.81 7.69 -9.37
C ILE A 10 -8.77 7.53 -8.26
N LEU A 11 -7.70 8.33 -8.30
CA LEU A 11 -6.64 8.30 -7.29
C LEU A 11 -7.19 8.60 -5.89
N ASN A 12 -8.05 9.62 -5.75
CA ASN A 12 -8.65 9.97 -4.47
C ASN A 12 -9.58 8.86 -3.95
N GLN A 13 -10.36 8.22 -4.83
CA GLN A 13 -11.19 7.08 -4.44
C GLN A 13 -10.35 5.89 -3.96
N ALA A 14 -9.26 5.57 -4.66
CA ALA A 14 -8.34 4.53 -4.24
C ALA A 14 -7.71 4.85 -2.88
N ARG A 15 -7.31 6.11 -2.63
CA ARG A 15 -6.79 6.56 -1.33
C ARG A 15 -7.81 6.40 -0.19
N LEU A 16 -9.07 6.72 -0.44
CA LEU A 16 -10.13 6.53 0.56
C LEU A 16 -10.33 5.05 0.87
N LEU A 17 -10.38 4.19 -0.15
CA LEU A 17 -10.50 2.74 0.05
C LEU A 17 -9.29 2.18 0.81
N TYR A 18 -8.09 2.63 0.46
CA TYR A 18 -6.86 2.31 1.16
C TYR A 18 -6.91 2.71 2.65
N ALA A 19 -7.31 3.94 2.95
CA ALA A 19 -7.43 4.43 4.33
C ALA A 19 -8.46 3.64 5.16
N LEU A 20 -9.50 3.10 4.50
CA LEU A 20 -10.51 2.24 5.11
C LEU A 20 -10.04 0.77 5.25
N GLY A 21 -8.82 0.44 4.85
CA GLY A 21 -8.30 -0.94 4.86
C GLY A 21 -8.92 -1.86 3.82
N ARG A 22 -9.64 -1.31 2.83
CA ARG A 22 -10.30 -2.01 1.72
C ARG A 22 -9.33 -2.15 0.55
N TYR A 23 -8.27 -2.93 0.75
CA TYR A 23 -7.14 -3.00 -0.18
C TYR A 23 -7.46 -3.61 -1.54
N ASP A 24 -8.34 -4.62 -1.59
CA ASP A 24 -8.78 -5.21 -2.86
C ASP A 24 -9.52 -4.19 -3.72
N ASP A 25 -10.51 -3.50 -3.14
CA ASP A 25 -11.26 -2.45 -3.83
C ASP A 25 -10.34 -1.29 -4.27
N ALA A 26 -9.35 -0.94 -3.45
CA ALA A 26 -8.38 0.10 -3.77
C ALA A 26 -7.51 -0.28 -4.99
N LEU A 27 -7.04 -1.54 -5.05
CA LEU A 27 -6.28 -2.07 -6.20
C LEU A 27 -7.15 -2.13 -7.46
N ASP A 28 -8.38 -2.62 -7.35
CA ASP A 28 -9.32 -2.66 -8.47
C ASP A 28 -9.56 -1.26 -9.04
N ARG A 29 -9.66 -0.26 -8.15
CA ARG A 29 -9.85 1.13 -8.57
C ARG A 29 -8.64 1.68 -9.34
N ILE A 30 -7.42 1.33 -8.91
CA ILE A 30 -6.17 1.71 -9.57
C ILE A 30 -5.99 1.02 -10.91
N ASN A 31 -6.24 -0.29 -10.99
CA ASN A 31 -6.07 -1.08 -12.21
C ASN A 31 -7.05 -0.65 -13.31
N ARG A 32 -8.26 -0.26 -12.93
CA ARG A 32 -9.27 0.28 -13.87
C ARG A 32 -8.82 1.57 -14.56
N GLU A 33 -7.92 2.36 -13.95
CA GLU A 33 -7.33 3.50 -14.65
C GLU A 33 -6.48 3.03 -15.84
N SER A 34 -5.60 2.04 -15.61
CA SER A 34 -4.69 1.50 -16.62
C SER A 34 -5.45 0.98 -17.85
N GLU A 35 -6.60 0.35 -17.62
CA GLU A 35 -7.50 -0.17 -18.67
C GLU A 35 -8.15 0.97 -19.47
N ILE A 36 -8.63 2.02 -18.82
CA ILE A 36 -9.27 3.18 -19.46
C ILE A 36 -8.22 4.08 -20.15
N GLY A 37 -6.97 4.04 -19.67
CA GLY A 37 -5.84 4.86 -20.13
C GLY A 37 -5.12 4.35 -21.37
N GLY A 38 -5.38 3.11 -21.81
CA GLY A 38 -4.72 2.53 -22.98
C GLY A 38 -3.35 1.91 -22.70
N GLY A 39 -3.11 1.37 -21.49
CA GLY A 39 -2.06 0.37 -21.28
C GLY A 39 -0.74 0.82 -20.65
N SER A 40 -0.59 2.09 -20.24
CA SER A 40 0.53 2.45 -19.36
C SER A 40 0.13 3.56 -18.40
N ASN A 41 0.14 3.24 -17.11
CA ASN A 41 -0.15 4.17 -16.03
C ASN A 41 1.07 5.08 -15.85
N SER A 42 1.20 6.08 -16.73
CA SER A 42 2.33 7.02 -16.81
C SER A 42 2.35 8.09 -15.70
N ASP A 43 1.58 7.88 -14.64
CA ASP A 43 1.49 8.77 -13.49
C ASP A 43 2.08 8.07 -12.27
N GLY A 44 3.26 8.52 -11.84
CA GLY A 44 3.99 7.93 -10.69
C GLY A 44 3.13 7.84 -9.43
N ARG A 45 2.15 8.72 -9.24
CA ARG A 45 1.25 8.70 -8.07
C ARG A 45 0.37 7.45 -8.01
N PHE A 46 0.00 6.89 -9.17
CA PHE A 46 -0.77 5.63 -9.22
C PHE A 46 0.12 4.44 -8.87
N LEU A 47 1.37 4.44 -9.35
CA LEU A 47 2.35 3.40 -9.07
C LEU A 47 2.78 3.41 -7.59
N LEU A 48 3.02 4.61 -7.02
CA LEU A 48 3.27 4.80 -5.60
C LEU A 48 2.15 4.16 -4.76
N LEU A 49 0.90 4.59 -4.99
CA LEU A 49 -0.23 4.10 -4.22
C LEU A 49 -0.46 2.59 -4.44
N LYS A 50 -0.21 2.07 -5.65
CA LYS A 50 -0.29 0.63 -5.92
C LYS A 50 0.73 -0.15 -5.09
N GLY A 51 1.98 0.34 -5.01
CA GLY A 51 3.03 -0.24 -4.18
C GLY A 51 2.64 -0.26 -2.71
N GLU A 52 2.17 0.88 -2.19
CA GLU A 52 1.74 1.02 -0.79
C GLU A 52 0.56 0.08 -0.46
N ILE A 53 -0.47 0.02 -1.30
CA ILE A 53 -1.62 -0.88 -1.10
C ILE A 53 -1.16 -2.34 -1.14
N THR A 54 -0.32 -2.71 -2.10
CA THR A 54 0.17 -4.09 -2.26
C THR A 54 0.96 -4.52 -1.04
N PHE A 55 1.86 -3.66 -0.56
CA PHE A 55 2.61 -3.88 0.68
C PHE A 55 1.67 -4.08 1.87
N ARG A 56 0.76 -3.13 2.12
CA ARG A 56 -0.14 -3.17 3.28
C ARG A 56 -1.08 -4.37 3.25
N LYS A 57 -1.57 -4.75 2.07
CA LYS A 57 -2.36 -5.97 1.85
C LYS A 57 -1.55 -7.22 2.17
N ALA A 58 -0.30 -7.30 1.70
CA ALA A 58 0.58 -8.44 1.97
C ALA A 58 0.80 -8.64 3.47
N MET A 59 1.12 -7.55 4.18
CA MET A 59 1.33 -7.58 5.63
C MET A 59 0.05 -7.99 6.38
N LYS A 60 -1.12 -7.45 5.98
CA LYS A 60 -2.42 -7.83 6.55
C LYS A 60 -2.72 -9.30 6.33
N ASN A 61 -2.61 -9.78 5.09
CA ASN A 61 -2.90 -11.17 4.71
C ASN A 61 -1.99 -12.14 5.45
N TYR A 62 -0.70 -11.83 5.56
CA TYR A 62 0.24 -12.65 6.31
C TYR A 62 -0.12 -12.69 7.80
N ARG A 63 -0.46 -11.53 8.40
CA ARG A 63 -0.87 -11.44 9.81
C ARG A 63 -2.17 -12.19 10.10
N GLU A 64 -3.13 -12.18 9.18
CA GLU A 64 -4.43 -12.85 9.34
C GLU A 64 -4.39 -14.33 8.91
N SER A 65 -3.41 -14.74 8.12
CA SER A 65 -3.23 -16.13 7.70
C SER A 65 -2.79 -17.03 8.85
N ILE A 66 -3.44 -18.20 8.97
CA ILE A 66 -3.08 -19.26 9.92
C ILE A 66 -1.75 -19.93 9.51
N LYS A 67 -1.52 -20.12 8.20
CA LYS A 67 -0.38 -20.89 7.68
C LYS A 67 0.94 -20.12 7.70
N LYS A 68 0.90 -18.79 7.81
CA LYS A 68 2.09 -17.91 7.81
C LYS A 68 3.07 -18.23 6.67
N ASP A 69 2.54 -18.43 5.46
CA ASP A 69 3.35 -18.74 4.28
C ASP A 69 4.21 -17.53 3.88
N SER A 70 5.51 -17.64 4.14
CA SER A 70 6.48 -16.59 3.85
C SER A 70 6.71 -16.39 2.35
N ARG A 71 6.49 -17.41 1.51
CA ARG A 71 6.69 -17.31 0.07
C ARG A 71 5.66 -16.38 -0.57
N LEU A 72 4.40 -16.52 -0.16
CA LEU A 72 3.32 -15.63 -0.61
C LEU A 72 3.52 -14.19 -0.15
N LEU A 73 4.06 -14.00 1.06
CA LEU A 73 4.46 -12.68 1.53
C LEU A 73 5.59 -12.11 0.67
N GLU A 74 6.65 -12.87 0.44
CA GLU A 74 7.81 -12.45 -0.36
C GLU A 74 7.42 -12.07 -1.79
N GLU A 75 6.61 -12.88 -2.47
CA GLU A 75 6.08 -12.59 -3.80
C GLU A 75 5.29 -11.27 -3.83
N ALA A 76 4.43 -11.04 -2.83
CA ALA A 76 3.67 -9.81 -2.75
C ALA A 76 4.55 -8.58 -2.43
N LEU A 77 5.60 -8.75 -1.62
CA LEU A 77 6.58 -7.68 -1.36
C LEU A 77 7.39 -7.33 -2.61
N HIS A 78 7.75 -8.32 -3.43
CA HIS A 78 8.35 -8.07 -4.74
C HIS A 78 7.44 -7.25 -5.65
N ALA A 79 6.16 -7.59 -5.73
CA ALA A 79 5.20 -6.82 -6.54
C ALA A 79 5.02 -5.38 -6.04
N ALA A 80 5.08 -5.16 -4.71
CA ALA A 80 5.06 -3.83 -4.13
C ALA A 80 6.34 -3.04 -4.50
N GLU A 81 7.51 -3.66 -4.35
CA GLU A 81 8.79 -3.07 -4.73
C GLU A 81 8.82 -2.67 -6.21
N ASP A 82 8.39 -3.54 -7.13
CA ASP A 82 8.39 -3.24 -8.57
C ASP A 82 7.54 -2.01 -8.88
N SER A 83 6.36 -1.90 -8.25
CA SER A 83 5.49 -0.73 -8.41
C SER A 83 6.14 0.56 -7.88
N LEU A 84 6.83 0.49 -6.74
CA LEU A 84 7.54 1.63 -6.15
C LEU A 84 8.77 2.03 -6.98
N ARG A 85 9.50 1.04 -7.51
CA ARG A 85 10.63 1.25 -8.42
C ARG A 85 10.16 1.95 -9.70
N ASP A 86 9.03 1.54 -10.26
CA ASP A 86 8.46 2.19 -11.43
C ASP A 86 7.95 3.61 -11.12
N SER A 87 7.38 3.84 -9.93
CA SER A 87 7.05 5.18 -9.46
C SER A 87 8.28 6.09 -9.43
N LEU A 88 9.39 5.62 -8.85
CA LEU A 88 10.66 6.35 -8.77
C LEU A 88 11.31 6.58 -10.14
N ARG A 89 11.13 5.68 -11.11
CA ARG A 89 11.56 5.91 -12.50
C ARG A 89 10.84 7.11 -13.13
N LEU A 90 9.56 7.31 -12.80
CA LEU A 90 8.78 8.45 -13.30
C LEU A 90 8.99 9.73 -12.50
N ASN A 91 9.19 9.62 -11.18
CA ASN A 91 9.42 10.75 -10.29
C ASN A 91 10.58 10.46 -9.31
N PRO A 92 11.84 10.63 -9.72
CA PRO A 92 13.01 10.28 -8.89
C PRO A 92 13.19 11.15 -7.64
N ASN A 93 12.46 12.25 -7.52
CA ASN A 93 12.55 13.17 -6.38
C ASN A 93 11.39 12.99 -5.38
N ASP A 94 10.51 12.02 -5.61
CA ASP A 94 9.41 11.68 -4.69
C ASP A 94 9.98 11.08 -3.40
N TRP A 95 9.88 11.82 -2.30
CA TRP A 95 10.39 11.39 -1.00
C TRP A 95 9.57 10.24 -0.41
N ASP A 96 8.25 10.24 -0.63
CA ASP A 96 7.36 9.20 -0.13
C ASP A 96 7.68 7.88 -0.84
N ALA A 97 7.84 7.92 -2.17
CA ALA A 97 8.20 6.73 -2.94
C ALA A 97 9.60 6.18 -2.57
N LYS A 98 10.57 7.05 -2.26
CA LYS A 98 11.89 6.61 -1.78
C LYS A 98 11.77 5.91 -0.44
N TYR A 99 11.08 6.54 0.50
CA TYR A 99 10.88 5.99 1.83
C TYR A 99 10.19 4.63 1.77
N ASP A 100 9.08 4.52 1.03
CA ASP A 100 8.33 3.27 0.90
C ASP A 100 9.15 2.18 0.21
N PHE A 101 9.92 2.51 -0.83
CA PHE A 101 10.79 1.56 -1.53
C PHE A 101 11.87 0.99 -0.59
N GLU A 102 12.57 1.86 0.13
CA GLU A 102 13.59 1.45 1.09
C GLU A 102 12.99 0.65 2.25
N TYR A 103 11.79 1.01 2.71
CA TYR A 103 11.10 0.27 3.76
C TYR A 103 10.69 -1.14 3.31
N VAL A 104 10.15 -1.29 2.09
CA VAL A 104 9.84 -2.61 1.52
C VAL A 104 11.11 -3.45 1.40
N ASN A 105 12.21 -2.88 0.91
CA ASN A 105 13.50 -3.58 0.82
C ASN A 105 14.04 -4.00 2.18
N PHE A 106 13.93 -3.13 3.19
CA PHE A 106 14.31 -3.46 4.55
C PHE A 106 13.53 -4.68 5.07
N VAL A 107 12.21 -4.69 4.89
CA VAL A 107 11.36 -5.84 5.31
C VAL A 107 11.75 -7.12 4.56
N ARG A 108 11.96 -7.04 3.24
CA ARG A 108 12.39 -8.20 2.43
C ARG A 108 13.76 -8.72 2.87
N ASN A 109 14.70 -7.84 3.15
CA ASN A 109 16.03 -8.24 3.63
C ASN A 109 15.97 -8.94 4.99
N LEU A 110 15.08 -8.51 5.89
CA LEU A 110 14.84 -9.22 7.15
C LEU A 110 14.34 -10.65 6.89
N MET A 111 13.48 -10.86 5.88
CA MET A 111 12.97 -12.18 5.48
C MET A 111 14.07 -13.12 5.00
N ASN A 112 15.00 -12.62 4.20
CA ASN A 112 16.02 -13.47 3.57
C ASN A 112 17.12 -13.95 4.53
N HIS A 113 17.34 -13.26 5.65
CA HIS A 113 18.42 -13.60 6.60
C HIS A 113 17.96 -14.55 7.72
N ASP A 114 16.88 -15.30 7.51
CA ASP A 114 16.26 -16.23 8.47
C ASP A 114 15.97 -15.59 9.86
N GLN A 115 15.83 -14.26 9.89
CA GLN A 115 15.45 -13.49 11.08
C GLN A 115 13.92 -13.53 11.27
N GLN A 116 13.33 -14.72 11.15
CA GLN A 116 11.89 -14.97 11.29
C GLN A 116 11.34 -14.37 12.60
N GLY A 117 12.12 -14.42 13.68
CA GLY A 117 11.78 -13.80 14.96
C GLY A 117 11.65 -12.26 14.90
N LYS A 118 12.46 -11.57 14.10
CA LYS A 118 12.37 -10.10 13.95
C LYS A 118 11.25 -9.68 13.02
N ILE A 119 10.94 -10.48 12.00
CA ILE A 119 9.73 -10.28 11.18
C ILE A 119 8.50 -10.47 12.04
N LYS A 120 8.45 -11.52 12.86
CA LYS A 120 7.36 -11.74 13.81
C LYS A 120 7.17 -10.54 14.74
N ILE A 121 8.25 -10.00 15.32
CA ILE A 121 8.21 -8.80 16.16
C ILE A 121 7.72 -7.58 15.38
N LEU A 122 8.23 -7.32 14.18
CA LEU A 122 7.80 -6.19 13.35
C LEU A 122 6.31 -6.32 12.94
N MET A 123 5.85 -7.55 12.70
CA MET A 123 4.49 -7.85 12.24
C MET A 123 3.45 -7.86 13.36
N GLU A 124 3.84 -8.27 14.57
CA GLU A 124 2.96 -8.40 15.74
C GLU A 124 2.94 -7.10 16.57
N ASN A 125 4.06 -6.37 16.65
CA ASN A 125 4.18 -5.16 17.47
C ASN A 125 3.95 -3.86 16.70
N VAL A 126 3.90 -3.86 15.36
CA VAL A 126 3.30 -2.74 14.61
C VAL A 126 1.77 -2.87 14.70
N ARG A 127 1.25 -2.84 15.93
CA ARG A 127 -0.08 -2.31 16.18
C ARG A 127 0.04 -0.83 15.83
N VAL A 128 -0.35 -0.47 14.62
CA VAL A 128 -1.04 0.79 14.45
C VAL A 128 -2.27 0.63 15.33
N GLU A 129 -2.18 1.10 16.58
CA GLU A 129 -3.38 1.46 17.31
C GLU A 129 -4.12 2.38 16.36
N GLN A 130 -5.16 1.85 15.71
CA GLN A 130 -6.18 2.68 15.12
C GLN A 130 -6.71 3.47 16.32
N GLN A 131 -6.13 4.64 16.57
CA GLN A 131 -6.72 5.64 17.42
C GLN A 131 -8.06 5.93 16.76
N ARG A 132 -9.10 5.22 17.20
CA ARG A 132 -10.47 5.63 16.95
C ARG A 132 -10.51 7.05 17.50
N PRO A 133 -10.85 8.05 16.67
CA PRO A 133 -11.03 9.39 17.20
C PRO A 133 -12.02 9.29 18.37
N PRO A 134 -11.71 9.94 19.52
CA PRO A 134 -12.59 9.87 20.67
C PRO A 134 -13.99 10.30 20.24
N ALA A 135 -14.99 9.56 20.70
CA ALA A 135 -16.39 9.92 20.45
C ALA A 135 -16.61 11.37 20.92
N LEU A 136 -17.32 12.16 20.12
CA LEU A 136 -17.68 13.53 20.48
C LEU A 136 -18.38 13.51 21.86
N PRO A 137 -18.06 14.45 22.75
CA PRO A 137 -18.75 14.58 24.03
C PRO A 137 -20.27 14.64 23.81
N ALA A 138 -21.03 13.92 24.62
CA ALA A 138 -22.50 13.88 24.55
C ALA A 138 -23.14 15.28 24.60
N ASP A 139 -22.41 16.24 25.19
CA ASP A 139 -22.84 17.61 25.44
C ASP A 139 -22.83 18.52 24.20
N LEU A 140 -22.43 17.99 23.03
CA LEU A 140 -22.39 18.73 21.76
C LEU A 140 -23.28 18.11 20.67
N SER A 141 -24.22 17.23 21.03
CA SER A 141 -25.27 16.81 20.10
C SER A 141 -26.39 17.87 20.11
N PRO A 142 -26.83 18.40 18.94
CA PRO A 142 -27.87 19.42 18.84
C PRO A 142 -29.25 18.93 19.31
#